data_AF-A0A2T7US60-F1
#
_entry.id   AF-A0A2T7US60-F1
#
_cell.length_a   1.000
_cell.length_b   1.000
_cell.length_c   1.000
_cell.angle_alpha   90.00
_cell.angle_beta   90.00
_cell.angle_gamma   90.00
#
_symmetry.space_group_name_H-M   'P 1'
#
loop_
_entity.id
_entity.type
_entity.pdbx_description
1 polymer ?
#
loop_
_entity_poly.entity_id
_entity_poly.type
_entity_poly.pdbx_seq_one_letter_code
_entity_poly.pdbx_strand_id
1 'polypeptide(L)'
;MSASDPLKNDPYGWIDEAARAIDEASVALVAGGEAARVSDEAVAQLMTAAIRLYAAKSDGEERTFSPLTGRGDRVSATELLTAVSELLRAQHLSPMELALWFRHRPDEMKAP
;
A
#
# COMPACT_ATOMS: atom_id res chain seq x y z
N MET A 1 -3.78 37.78 -18.38
CA MET A 1 -3.12 37.06 -17.28
C MET A 1 -3.84 35.75 -17.12
N SER A 2 -3.39 34.70 -17.80
CA SER A 2 -3.99 33.37 -17.67
C SER A 2 -3.54 32.77 -16.34
N ALA A 3 -4.50 32.45 -15.48
CA ALA A 3 -4.25 31.70 -14.27
C ALA A 3 -3.62 30.36 -14.66
N SER A 4 -2.39 30.12 -14.21
CA SER A 4 -1.72 28.84 -14.35
C SER A 4 -2.56 27.78 -13.64
N ASP A 5 -3.03 26.81 -14.41
CA ASP A 5 -3.82 25.68 -13.94
C ASP A 5 -2.97 24.89 -12.92
N PRO A 6 -3.31 24.87 -11.61
CA PRO A 6 -2.45 24.32 -10.57
C PRO A 6 -2.25 22.80 -10.72
N LEU A 7 -3.09 22.12 -11.50
CA LEU A 7 -2.99 20.69 -11.81
C LEU A 7 -1.97 20.38 -12.91
N LYS A 8 -1.51 21.38 -13.68
CA LYS A 8 -0.62 21.13 -14.83
C LYS A 8 0.84 20.89 -14.45
N ASN A 9 1.20 21.15 -13.19
CA ASN A 9 2.57 21.05 -12.67
C ASN A 9 2.61 20.32 -11.30
N ASP A 10 1.81 19.27 -11.09
CA ASP A 10 2.09 18.38 -9.95
C ASP A 10 3.31 17.52 -10.30
N PRO A 11 4.49 17.73 -9.67
CA PRO A 11 5.68 16.94 -9.94
C PRO A 11 5.51 15.44 -9.62
N TYR A 12 4.46 15.07 -8.89
CA TYR A 12 4.16 13.71 -8.48
C TYR A 12 2.89 13.14 -9.11
N GLY A 13 2.17 13.89 -9.95
CA GLY A 13 0.92 13.45 -10.57
C GLY A 13 1.06 12.20 -11.44
N TRP A 14 2.26 11.93 -11.97
CA TRP A 14 2.59 10.71 -12.72
C TRP A 14 2.45 9.43 -11.88
N ILE A 15 2.54 9.52 -10.54
CA ILE A 15 2.42 8.37 -9.64
C ILE A 15 1.02 7.75 -9.76
N ASP A 16 -0.03 8.55 -9.92
CA ASP A 16 -1.40 8.06 -10.03
C ASP A 16 -1.62 7.27 -11.33
N GLU A 17 -1.02 7.70 -12.44
CA GLU A 17 -1.05 7.00 -13.71
C GLU A 17 -0.23 5.71 -13.65
N ALA A 18 0.98 5.77 -13.08
CA ALA A 18 1.83 4.60 -12.89
C ALA A 18 1.17 3.56 -11.98
N ALA A 19 0.55 3.98 -10.86
CA ALA A 19 -0.15 3.10 -9.94
C ALA A 19 -1.28 2.33 -10.63
N ARG A 20 -2.06 3.00 -11.50
CA ARG A 20 -3.11 2.35 -12.29
C ARG A 20 -2.53 1.34 -13.28
N ALA A 21 -1.48 1.71 -14.01
CA ALA A 21 -0.84 0.82 -14.97
C ALA A 21 -0.24 -0.42 -14.28
N ILE A 22 0.36 -0.24 -13.10
CA ILE A 22 0.91 -1.34 -12.29
C ILE A 22 -0.20 -2.26 -11.79
N ASP A 23 -1.30 -1.71 -11.27
CA ASP A 23 -2.45 -2.49 -10.78
C ASP A 23 -3.02 -3.37 -11.90
N GLU A 24 -3.32 -2.78 -13.07
CA GLU A 24 -3.81 -3.50 -14.25
C GLU A 24 -2.84 -4.59 -14.73
N ALA A 25 -1.53 -4.27 -14.82
CA ALA A 25 -0.52 -5.23 -15.25
C ALA A 25 -0.32 -6.36 -14.23
N SER A 26 -0.41 -6.07 -12.93
CA SER A 26 -0.23 -7.06 -11.87
C SER A 26 -1.28 -8.16 -11.92
N VAL A 27 -2.55 -7.80 -12.18
CA VAL A 27 -3.64 -8.77 -12.34
C VAL A 27 -3.34 -9.72 -13.50
N ALA A 28 -2.92 -9.19 -14.65
CA ALA A 28 -2.59 -10.01 -15.81
C ALA A 28 -1.39 -10.94 -15.56
N LEU A 29 -0.33 -10.42 -14.92
CA LEU A 29 0.87 -11.19 -14.61
C LEU A 29 0.59 -12.33 -13.62
N VAL A 30 -0.18 -12.08 -12.57
CA VAL A 30 -0.52 -13.11 -11.57
C VAL A 30 -1.44 -14.16 -12.17
N ALA A 31 -2.49 -13.75 -12.90
CA ALA A 31 -3.40 -14.69 -13.56
C ALA A 31 -2.69 -15.57 -14.60
N GLY A 32 -1.64 -15.04 -15.26
CA GLY A 32 -0.81 -15.77 -16.20
C GLY A 32 0.31 -16.61 -15.57
N GLY A 33 0.54 -16.54 -14.25
CA GLY A 33 1.68 -17.17 -13.59
C GLY A 33 3.04 -16.58 -14.00
N GLU A 34 3.04 -15.34 -14.50
CA GLU A 34 4.21 -14.66 -15.05
C GLU A 34 4.83 -13.64 -14.09
N ALA A 35 4.50 -13.71 -12.79
CA ALA A 35 5.01 -12.79 -11.78
C ALA A 35 6.55 -12.68 -11.76
N ALA A 36 7.27 -13.76 -12.09
CA ALA A 36 8.73 -13.81 -12.19
C ALA A 36 9.33 -12.89 -13.27
N ARG A 37 8.52 -12.29 -14.14
CA ARG A 37 8.96 -11.28 -15.13
C ARG A 37 9.27 -9.93 -14.48
N VAL A 38 8.74 -9.66 -13.30
CA VAL A 38 9.05 -8.47 -12.50
C VAL A 38 10.17 -8.83 -11.53
N SER A 39 11.22 -8.01 -11.47
CA SER A 39 12.33 -8.27 -10.56
C SER A 39 11.92 -8.11 -9.10
N ASP A 40 12.52 -8.92 -8.22
CA ASP A 40 12.32 -8.82 -6.77
C ASP A 40 12.61 -7.41 -6.24
N GLU A 41 13.63 -6.74 -6.80
CA GLU A 41 13.98 -5.36 -6.45
C GLU A 41 12.85 -4.38 -6.78
N ALA A 42 12.22 -4.50 -7.96
CA ALA A 42 11.11 -3.64 -8.33
C ALA A 42 9.91 -3.84 -7.39
N VAL A 43 9.59 -5.10 -7.05
CA VAL A 43 8.53 -5.41 -6.08
C VAL A 43 8.84 -4.81 -4.71
N ALA A 44 10.08 -4.93 -4.24
CA ALA A 44 10.51 -4.36 -2.96
C ALA A 44 10.41 -2.82 -2.93
N GLN A 45 10.79 -2.16 -4.01
CA GLN A 45 10.67 -0.70 -4.15
C GLN A 45 9.21 -0.24 -4.15
N LEU A 46 8.33 -0.95 -4.88
CA LEU A 46 6.89 -0.68 -4.89
C LEU A 46 6.27 -0.82 -3.51
N MET A 47 6.56 -1.93 -2.82
CA MET A 47 6.09 -2.17 -1.44
C MET A 47 6.57 -1.08 -0.48
N THR A 48 7.85 -0.71 -0.56
CA THR A 48 8.43 0.35 0.29
C THR A 48 7.75 1.70 0.04
N ALA A 49 7.55 2.07 -1.23
CA ALA A 49 6.88 3.31 -1.60
C ALA A 49 5.42 3.33 -1.12
N ALA A 50 4.68 2.23 -1.34
CA ALA A 50 3.29 2.10 -0.91
C ALA A 50 3.14 2.23 0.61
N ILE A 51 3.97 1.54 1.40
CA ILE A 51 3.96 1.63 2.87
C ILE A 51 4.24 3.07 3.34
N ARG A 52 5.26 3.73 2.77
CA ARG A 52 5.60 5.11 3.13
C ARG A 52 4.46 6.09 2.83
N LEU A 53 3.87 5.98 1.65
CA LEU A 53 2.75 6.84 1.24
C LEU A 53 1.51 6.57 2.08
N TYR A 54 1.21 5.30 2.37
CA TYR A 54 0.07 4.93 3.20
C TYR A 54 0.22 5.47 4.62
N ALA A 55 1.35 5.22 5.28
CA ALA A 55 1.64 5.70 6.63
C ALA A 55 1.55 7.24 6.72
N ALA A 56 2.13 7.95 5.75
CA ALA A 56 2.07 9.41 5.72
C ALA A 56 0.64 9.95 5.57
N LYS A 57 -0.21 9.27 4.78
CA LYS A 57 -1.61 9.67 4.59
C LYS A 57 -2.52 9.26 5.75
N SER A 58 -2.25 8.12 6.40
CA SER A 58 -3.03 7.64 7.55
C SER A 58 -2.74 8.45 8.82
N ASP A 59 -1.49 8.84 9.05
CA ASP A 59 -1.09 9.58 10.25
C ASP A 59 -1.43 11.08 10.15
N GLY A 60 -1.40 11.64 8.93
CA GLY A 60 -1.49 13.09 8.72
C GLY A 60 -2.90 13.66 8.50
N GLU A 61 -3.89 12.85 8.11
CA GLU A 61 -5.17 13.38 7.61
C GLU A 61 -6.44 12.96 8.38
N GLU A 62 -6.37 12.15 9.45
CA GLU A 62 -7.55 11.48 10.04
C GLU A 62 -8.44 10.76 8.98
N ARG A 63 -7.89 10.49 7.80
CA ARG A 63 -8.61 9.84 6.70
C ARG A 63 -8.32 8.35 6.75
N THR A 64 -9.29 7.60 7.26
CA THR A 64 -9.30 6.14 7.09
C THR A 64 -9.70 5.82 5.65
N PHE A 65 -8.73 5.51 4.79
CA PHE A 65 -8.99 4.90 3.49
C PHE A 65 -8.43 3.48 3.43
N SER A 66 -9.09 2.62 2.64
CA SER A 66 -8.68 1.23 2.51
C SER A 66 -7.28 1.16 1.87
N PRO A 67 -6.31 0.46 2.49
CA PRO A 67 -4.98 0.26 1.90
C PRO A 67 -5.01 -0.63 0.67
N LEU A 68 -6.08 -1.41 0.48
CA LEU A 68 -6.23 -2.36 -0.61
C LEU A 68 -7.38 -1.93 -1.53
N THR A 69 -7.14 -2.02 -2.84
CA THR A 69 -8.14 -1.75 -3.87
C THR A 69 -9.23 -2.83 -3.82
N GLY A 70 -10.49 -2.41 -3.97
CA GLY A 70 -11.64 -3.32 -4.01
C GLY A 70 -12.04 -3.76 -5.44
N ARG A 71 -11.28 -3.34 -6.46
CA ARG A 71 -11.54 -3.65 -7.88
C ARG A 71 -10.54 -4.71 -8.33
N GLY A 72 -11.00 -5.93 -8.62
CA GLY A 72 -10.15 -7.05 -9.04
C GLY A 72 -10.27 -8.27 -8.12
N ASP A 73 -9.44 -9.28 -8.39
CA ASP A 73 -9.26 -10.44 -7.52
C ASP A 73 -8.70 -9.92 -6.18
N ARG A 74 -9.52 -9.94 -5.15
CA ARG A 74 -9.15 -9.37 -3.84
C ARG A 74 -7.94 -10.12 -3.33
N VAL A 75 -6.93 -9.40 -2.85
CA VAL A 75 -5.82 -9.98 -2.07
C VAL A 75 -6.42 -10.96 -1.07
N SER A 76 -6.10 -12.24 -1.24
CA SER A 76 -6.62 -13.29 -0.39
C SER A 76 -6.06 -13.16 1.02
N ALA A 77 -6.76 -13.74 2.00
CA ALA A 77 -6.27 -13.74 3.38
C ALA A 77 -4.85 -14.35 3.48
N THR A 78 -4.56 -15.38 2.69
CA THR A 78 -3.24 -16.03 2.66
C THR A 78 -2.16 -15.14 2.08
N GLU A 79 -2.42 -14.46 0.97
CA GLU A 79 -1.45 -13.51 0.38
C GLU A 79 -1.15 -12.37 1.35
N LEU A 80 -2.19 -11.81 1.98
CA LEU A 80 -2.04 -10.76 2.98
C LEU A 80 -1.20 -11.23 4.17
N LEU A 81 -1.55 -12.38 4.76
CA LEU A 81 -0.83 -12.93 5.91
C LEU A 81 0.62 -13.28 5.56
N THR A 82 0.87 -13.76 4.34
CA THR A 82 2.22 -14.04 3.84
C THR A 82 3.03 -12.75 3.75
N ALA A 83 2.50 -11.74 3.06
CA ALA A 83 3.16 -10.44 2.92
C ALA A 83 3.46 -9.81 4.29
N VAL A 84 2.49 -9.78 5.21
CA VAL A 84 2.68 -9.24 6.57
C VAL A 84 3.74 -10.03 7.33
N SER A 85 3.72 -11.37 7.26
CA SER A 85 4.70 -12.22 7.94
C SER A 85 6.13 -11.98 7.43
N GLU A 86 6.30 -11.83 6.12
CA GLU A 86 7.59 -11.52 5.51
C GLU A 86 8.08 -10.12 5.88
N LEU A 87 7.19 -9.11 5.91
CA LEU A 87 7.53 -7.75 6.33
C LEU A 87 7.98 -7.72 7.80
N LEU A 88 7.27 -8.40 8.70
CA LEU A 88 7.68 -8.51 10.11
C LEU A 88 9.04 -9.18 10.23
N ARG A 89 9.27 -10.28 9.50
CA ARG A 89 10.55 -10.99 9.51
C ARG A 89 11.69 -10.12 8.99
N ALA A 90 11.47 -9.39 7.90
CA ALA A 90 12.46 -8.48 7.31
C ALA A 90 12.85 -7.35 8.27
N GLN A 91 11.91 -6.89 9.09
CA GLN A 91 12.14 -5.85 10.09
C GLN A 91 12.53 -6.39 11.47
N HIS A 92 12.73 -7.71 11.61
CA HIS A 92 12.97 -8.38 12.89
C HIS A 92 11.90 -8.10 13.96
N LEU A 93 10.67 -7.82 13.54
CA LEU A 93 9.54 -7.58 14.43
C LEU A 93 8.87 -8.90 14.82
N SER A 94 8.56 -9.01 16.10
CA SER A 94 7.84 -10.13 16.67
C SER A 94 6.33 -9.98 16.50
N PRO A 95 5.57 -11.09 16.39
CA PRO A 95 4.10 -11.04 16.43
C PRO A 95 3.53 -10.40 17.71
N MET A 96 4.30 -10.42 18.81
CA MET A 96 3.92 -9.76 20.07
C MET A 96 3.92 -8.24 19.94
N GLU A 97 4.93 -7.64 19.29
CA GLU A 97 4.98 -6.20 19.05
C GLU A 97 3.80 -5.74 18.19
N LEU A 98 3.45 -6.54 17.17
CA LEU A 98 2.25 -6.30 16.37
C LEU A 98 0.98 -6.37 17.23
N ALA A 99 0.86 -7.37 18.11
CA ALA A 99 -0.29 -7.50 19.01
C ALA A 99 -0.42 -6.32 19.98
N LEU A 100 0.69 -5.75 20.45
CA LEU A 100 0.70 -4.53 21.24
C LEU A 100 0.17 -3.35 20.42
N TRP A 101 0.60 -3.20 19.16
CA TRP A 101 0.12 -2.12 18.29
C TRP A 101 -1.39 -2.19 18.02
N PHE A 102 -1.93 -3.40 17.79
CA PHE A 102 -3.38 -3.59 17.62
C PHE A 102 -4.21 -3.23 18.85
N ARG A 103 -3.66 -3.40 20.06
CA ARG A 103 -4.33 -2.99 21.31
C ARG A 103 -4.41 -1.48 21.50
N HIS A 104 -3.58 -0.71 20.80
CA HIS A 104 -3.48 0.74 20.95
C HIS A 104 -4.22 1.51 19.83
N ARG A 105 -5.25 0.93 19.20
CA ARG A 105 -6.03 1.67 18.19
C ARG A 105 -6.65 2.92 18.84
N PRO A 106 -6.34 4.13 18.35
CA PRO A 106 -6.87 5.39 18.89
C PRO A 106 -8.41 5.46 18.85
N ASP A 107 -9.03 4.67 17.97
CA ASP A 107 -10.47 4.66 17.71
C ASP A 107 -11.29 4.08 18.88
N GLU A 108 -10.68 3.23 19.71
CA GLU A 108 -11.36 2.64 20.89
C GLU A 108 -11.31 3.56 22.12
N MET A 109 -10.51 4.64 22.10
CA MET A 109 -10.45 5.62 23.19
C MET A 109 -11.59 6.67 23.16
N LYS A 110 -12.55 6.56 22.22
CA LYS A 110 -13.78 7.37 22.21
C LYS A 110 -15.04 6.49 22.18
N ALA A 111 -15.34 5.84 23.31
CA ALA A 111 -16.71 5.73 23.86
C ALA A 111 -16.72 4.88 25.16
N PRO A 112 -17.59 5.16 26.15
CA PRO A 112 -18.40 6.35 26.42
C PRO A 112 -17.81 7.28 27.51
#